data_AF-A0A8R7JXM4-F1
#
_entry.id   AF-A0A8R7JXM4-F1
#
_cell.length_a   1.000
_cell.length_b   1.000
_cell.length_c   1.000
_cell.angle_alpha   90.00
_cell.angle_beta   90.00
_cell.angle_gamma   90.00
#
_symmetry.space_group_name_H-M   'P 1'
#
loop_
_entity.id
_entity.type
_entity.pdbx_description
1 polymer ?
#
loop_
_entity_poly.entity_id
_entity_poly.type
_entity_poly.pdbx_seq_one_letter_code
_entity_poly.pdbx_strand_id
1 'polypeptide(L)' 'MQMFNNFIADLGLREIDRIGARFTWTNRQASPTQSVLDRVLVSPEWDLRCHLASLRAITRIGSDHVPLLLSFADSPSIPL' A
#
# COMPACT_ATOMS: atom_id res chain seq x y z
N MET A 1 -13.17 -13.17 0.51
CA MET A 1 -11.70 -13.06 0.25
C MET A 1 -11.17 -14.10 -0.73
N GLN A 2 -11.73 -15.31 -0.82
CA GLN A 2 -11.22 -16.36 -1.75
C GLN A 2 -11.05 -15.87 -3.20
N MET A 3 -12.08 -15.26 -3.80
CA MET A 3 -12.01 -14.76 -5.18
C MET A 3 -10.92 -13.69 -5.38
N PHE A 4 -10.74 -12.80 -4.40
CA PHE A 4 -9.70 -11.77 -4.46
C PHE A 4 -8.30 -12.37 -4.36
N ASN A 5 -8.11 -13.34 -3.47
CA ASN A 5 -6.84 -14.04 -3.32
C ASN A 5 -6.52 -14.88 -4.56
N ASN A 6 -7.51 -15.52 -5.16
CA ASN A 6 -7.35 -16.26 -6.41
C ASN A 6 -6.95 -15.30 -7.53
N PHE A 7 -7.62 -14.15 -7.67
CA PHE A 7 -7.25 -13.13 -8.66
C PHE A 7 -5.79 -12.68 -8.53
N ILE A 8 -5.32 -12.44 -7.29
CA ILE A 8 -3.91 -12.09 -7.02
C ILE A 8 -2.98 -13.22 -7.47
N ALA A 9 -3.32 -14.47 -7.12
CA ALA A 9 -2.51 -15.63 -7.44
C ALA A 9 -2.47 -15.94 -8.95
N ASP A 10 -3.63 -15.90 -9.62
CA ASP A 10 -3.80 -16.19 -11.04
C ASP A 10 -3.02 -15.21 -11.92
N LEU A 11 -2.91 -13.95 -11.49
CA LEU A 11 -2.13 -12.91 -12.16
C LEU A 11 -0.69 -12.78 -11.64
N GLY A 12 -0.30 -13.57 -10.64
CA GLY A 12 1.04 -13.52 -10.05
C GLY A 12 1.39 -12.17 -9.42
N LEU A 13 0.40 -11.40 -8.95
CA LEU A 13 0.64 -10.07 -8.38
C LEU A 13 1.37 -10.18 -7.03
N ARG A 14 2.36 -9.30 -6.84
CA ARG A 14 3.12 -9.18 -5.58
C ARG A 14 2.63 -7.97 -4.81
N GLU A 15 2.45 -8.11 -3.51
CA GLU A 15 2.17 -6.96 -2.65
C GLU A 15 3.48 -6.29 -2.23
N ILE A 16 3.52 -4.96 -2.26
CA ILE A 16 4.63 -4.19 -1.71
C ILE A 16 4.43 -4.00 -0.21
N ASP A 17 5.43 -4.37 0.58
CA ASP A 17 5.40 -4.20 2.03
C ASP A 17 5.34 -2.73 2.42
N ARG A 18 4.37 -2.42 3.29
CA ARG A 18 4.18 -1.08 3.84
C ARG A 18 5.03 -0.87 5.09
N ILE A 19 5.74 0.25 5.12
CA ILE A 19 6.47 0.74 6.29
C ILE A 19 5.60 1.75 7.05
N GLY A 20 5.60 1.64 8.39
CA GLY A 20 4.90 2.55 9.29
C GLY A 20 3.59 1.96 9.82
N ALA A 21 2.45 2.43 9.31
CA ALA A 21 1.14 2.12 9.89
C ALA A 21 0.77 0.63 9.78
N ARG A 22 0.39 0.03 10.91
CA ARG A 22 -0.08 -1.37 10.99
C ARG A 22 -1.40 -1.59 10.24
N PHE A 23 -2.31 -0.62 10.32
CA PHE A 23 -3.63 -0.66 9.68
C PHE A 23 -3.78 0.52 8.73
N THR A 24 -4.56 0.34 7.66
CA THR A 24 -4.83 1.44 6.71
C THR A 24 -6.19 2.05 6.89
N TRP A 25 -7.05 1.44 7.70
CA TRP A 25 -8.40 1.92 7.95
C TRP A 25 -8.81 1.72 9.42
N THR A 26 -9.65 2.61 9.93
CA THR A 26 -10.30 2.50 11.24
C THR A 26 -11.73 3.03 11.19
N ASN A 27 -12.66 2.40 11.91
CA ASN A 27 -14.03 2.91 12.03
C ASN A 27 -14.14 4.17 12.93
N ARG A 28 -13.04 4.65 13.52
CA ARG A 28 -12.96 5.86 14.37
C ARG A 28 -13.82 5.86 15.64
N GLN A 29 -14.16 4.68 16.15
CA GLN A 29 -14.89 4.56 17.40
C GLN A 29 -13.93 4.47 18.61
N ALA A 30 -14.46 4.66 19.82
CA ALA A 30 -13.67 4.62 21.06
C ALA A 30 -12.94 3.29 21.29
N SER A 31 -13.56 2.18 20.88
CA SER A 31 -12.91 0.88 20.71
C SER A 31 -12.79 0.61 19.21
N PRO A 32 -11.69 1.03 18.57
CA PRO A 32 -11.64 1.07 17.13
C PRO A 32 -11.51 -0.33 16.54
N THR A 33 -12.36 -0.63 15.56
CA THR A 33 -12.07 -1.73 14.62
C THR A 33 -11.11 -1.21 13.58
N GLN A 34 -10.03 -1.95 13.33
CA GLN A 34 -8.97 -1.55 12.40
C GLN A 34 -8.71 -2.68 11.40
N SER A 35 -8.45 -2.32 10.15
CA SER A 35 -8.20 -3.30 9.08
C SER A 35 -7.16 -2.77 8.09
N VAL A 36 -6.61 -3.67 7.29
CA VAL A 36 -5.79 -3.34 6.12
C VAL A 36 -6.70 -3.48 4.89
N LEU A 37 -7.18 -2.35 4.39
CA LEU A 37 -8.04 -2.29 3.20
C LEU A 37 -7.30 -1.78 1.98
N ASP A 38 -6.25 -0.99 2.19
CA ASP A 38 -5.46 -0.35 1.14
C ASP A 38 -4.15 -1.12 0.96
N ARG A 39 -3.92 -1.65 -0.24
CA ARG A 39 -2.79 -2.50 -0.60
C ARG A 39 -2.27 -2.06 -1.97
N VAL A 40 -0.97 -2.16 -2.19
CA VAL A 40 -0.36 -1.92 -3.50
C VAL A 40 0.12 -3.26 -4.03
N LEU A 41 -0.49 -3.67 -5.15
CA LEU A 41 -0.18 -4.91 -5.85
C LEU A 41 0.49 -4.57 -7.18
N VAL A 42 1.57 -5.26 -7.50
CA VAL A 42 2.38 -5.03 -8.70
C VAL A 42 2.62 -6.31 -9.47
N SER A 43 2.73 -6.20 -10.79
CA SER A 43 3.14 -7.31 -11.64
C SER A 43 4.61 -7.69 -11.39
N PRO A 44 5.01 -8.96 -11.56
CA PRO A 44 6.41 -9.39 -11.45
C PRO A 44 7.37 -8.54 -12.29
N GLU A 45 6.97 -8.15 -13.51
CA GLU A 45 7.81 -7.37 -14.42
C GLU A 45 8.06 -5.95 -13.89
N TRP A 46 7.08 -5.37 -13.19
CA TRP A 46 7.23 -4.06 -12.55
C TRP A 46 8.14 -4.16 -11.33
N ASP A 47 7.94 -5.18 -10.50
CA ASP A 47 8.75 -5.41 -9.29
C ASP A 47 10.24 -5.61 -9.61
N LEU A 48 10.55 -6.30 -10.72
CA LEU A 48 11.92 -6.43 -11.21
C LEU A 48 12.53 -5.09 -11.63
N ARG A 49 11.76 -4.23 -12.31
CA ARG A 49 12.23 -2.90 -12.74
C ARG A 49 12.37 -1.93 -11.58
N CYS A 50 11.45 -2.00 -10.61
CA CYS A 50 11.34 -1.08 -9.49
C CYS A 50 11.66 -1.76 -8.16
N HIS A 51 12.69 -2.60 -8.11
CA HIS A 51 13.04 -3.41 -6.93
C HIS A 51 13.41 -2.59 -5.67
N LEU A 52 13.68 -1.29 -5.82
CA LEU A 52 13.89 -0.34 -4.71
C LEU A 52 12.63 0.46 -4.35
N ALA A 53 11.47 0.10 -4.93
CA ALA A 53 10.22 0.73 -4.59
C ALA A 53 9.93 0.57 -3.08
N SER A 54 9.40 1.61 -2.48
CA SER A 54 9.02 1.61 -1.08
C SER A 54 7.61 2.17 -0.92
N LEU A 55 6.84 1.55 -0.04
CA LEU A 55 5.51 1.99 0.32
C LEU A 55 5.52 2.47 1.76
N ARG A 56 5.23 3.74 1.99
CA ARG A 56 5.18 4.32 3.35
C ARG A 56 3.79 4.83 3.68
N ALA A 57 3.34 4.57 4.90
CA ALA A 57 2.20 5.29 5.46
C ALA A 57 2.61 6.73 5.76
N ILE A 58 1.79 7.70 5.36
CA ILE A 58 1.99 9.12 5.69
C ILE A 58 0.90 9.64 6.64
N THR A 59 1.11 10.83 7.17
CA THR A 59 0.22 11.43 8.18
C THR A 59 -1.21 11.52 7.67
N ARG A 60 -2.11 10.87 8.42
CA ARG A 60 -3.55 10.91 8.21
C ARG A 60 -4.13 12.22 8.74
N ILE A 61 -4.81 12.98 7.87
CA ILE A 61 -5.54 14.20 8.25
C ILE A 61 -6.99 14.03 7.82
N GLY A 62 -7.93 14.02 8.77
CA GLY A 62 -9.37 14.07 8.47
C GLY A 62 -10.00 12.82 7.84
N SER A 63 -9.23 11.84 7.32
CA SER A 63 -9.73 10.57 6.76
C SER A 63 -9.66 9.38 7.75
N ASP A 64 -10.60 8.44 7.64
CA ASP A 64 -10.59 7.14 8.32
C ASP A 64 -9.57 6.18 7.70
N HIS A 65 -9.11 6.49 6.49
CA HIS A 65 -7.99 5.83 5.83
C HIS A 65 -6.63 6.48 6.17
N VAL A 66 -5.57 5.67 6.12
CA VAL A 66 -4.18 6.10 6.19
C VAL A 66 -3.64 6.18 4.76
N PRO A 67 -3.25 7.38 4.28
CA PRO A 67 -2.71 7.49 2.94
C PRO A 67 -1.39 6.73 2.81
N LEU A 68 -1.20 6.07 1.66
CA LEU A 68 0.02 5.33 1.33
C LEU A 68 0.77 6.05 0.21
N LEU A 69 2.05 6.33 0.42
CA LEU A 69 2.92 6.89 -0.59
C LEU A 69 3.83 5.80 -1.14
N LEU A 70 3.66 5.49 -2.43
CA LEU A 70 4.57 4.65 -3.19
C LEU A 70 5.66 5.53 -3.81
N SER A 71 6.92 5.22 -3.49
CA SER A 71 8.10 5.83 -4.08
C SER A 71 8.85 4.78 -4.87
N PHE A 72 9.16 5.05 -6.13
CA PHE A 72 10.00 4.21 -6.99
C PHE A 72 10.87 5.12 -7.86
N ALA A 73 12.03 4.64 -8.30
CA ALA A 73 12.90 5.43 -9.14
C ALA A 73 12.34 5.49 -10.56
N ASP A 74 11.86 6.67 -10.96
CA ASP A 74 11.81 7.17 -12.34
C ASP A 74 11.39 8.66 -12.32
N SER A 75 12.29 9.56 -11.83
CA SER A 75 12.35 11.02 -12.11
C SER A 75 13.20 11.78 -11.06
N PRO A 76 13.92 12.85 -11.43
CA PRO A 76 14.74 13.64 -10.52
C PRO A 76 13.86 14.31 -9.46
N SER A 77 14.42 14.47 -8.26
CA SER A 77 13.83 15.19 -7.13
C SER A 77 13.09 16.45 -7.59
N ILE A 78 11.78 16.51 -7.36
CA ILE A 78 11.04 17.78 -7.41
C ILE A 78 11.65 18.67 -6.32
N PRO A 79 12.28 19.81 -6.64
CA PRO A 79 12.64 20.77 -5.62
C PRO A 79 11.34 21.38 -5.09
N LEU A 80 11.24 21.42 -3.76
CA LEU A 80 10.21 22.16 -3.02
C LEU A 80 10.16 23.64 -3.46
#